data_AF-A0A819FX55-F1
#
_entry.id   AF-A0A819FX55-F1
#
_cell.length_a   1.000
_cell.length_b   1.000
_cell.length_c   1.000
_cell.angle_alpha   90.00
_cell.angle_beta   90.00
_cell.angle_gamma   90.00
#
_symmetry.space_group_name_H-M   'P 1'
#
loop_
_entity.id
_entity.type
_entity.pdbx_description
1 polymer ?
#
loop_
_entity_poly.entity_id
_entity_poly.type
_entity_poly.pdbx_seq_one_letter_code
_entity_poly.pdbx_strand_id
1 'polypeptide(L)'
;AVAGMSSYSASKYALESFSDCLRREMFHWGLKVSIIEPGFMRTPLIERLVKPYPEFLTSLSNDVQERWGEEYLKGWHDKMEQNQLTKLADDPLKVVQVIQNAVMNTVPQIRYRPGMQSPLIFLPISILPAWIADSILRKLM
;
A
#
# COMPACT_ATOMS: atom_id res chain seq x y z
N ALA A 1 -5.19 6.86 1.18
CA ALA A 1 -3.81 7.34 1.40
C ALA A 1 -3.50 7.33 2.90
N VAL A 2 -2.22 7.23 3.27
CA VAL A 2 -1.76 7.11 4.67
C VAL A 2 -0.72 8.20 4.96
N ALA A 3 -0.75 8.77 6.17
CA ALA A 3 0.24 9.76 6.61
C ALA A 3 1.67 9.18 6.58
N GLY A 4 2.65 9.96 6.11
CA GLY A 4 4.03 9.49 5.94
C GLY A 4 4.27 8.69 4.65
N MET A 5 3.23 8.38 3.87
CA MET A 5 3.31 7.60 2.62
C MET A 5 2.80 8.42 1.42
N SER A 6 2.93 9.74 1.44
CA SER A 6 2.32 10.63 0.44
C SER A 6 2.83 10.37 -0.98
N SER A 7 4.15 10.33 -1.17
CA SER A 7 4.75 10.07 -2.49
C SER A 7 4.42 8.66 -3.01
N TYR A 8 4.49 7.66 -2.13
CA TYR A 8 4.09 6.29 -2.44
C TYR A 8 2.61 6.23 -2.86
N SER A 9 1.72 6.80 -2.06
CA SER A 9 0.28 6.84 -2.34
C SER A 9 0.00 7.53 -3.67
N ALA A 10 0.61 8.70 -3.93
CA ALA A 10 0.45 9.42 -5.18
C ALA A 10 0.84 8.55 -6.39
N SER A 11 1.99 7.86 -6.32
CA SER A 11 2.42 6.95 -7.40
C SER A 11 1.46 5.78 -7.64
N LYS A 12 0.84 5.24 -6.58
CA LYS A 12 -0.08 4.10 -6.68
C LYS A 12 -1.46 4.51 -7.21
N TYR A 13 -1.96 5.68 -6.82
CA TYR A 13 -3.17 6.26 -7.42
C TYR A 13 -2.95 6.61 -8.90
N ALA A 14 -1.77 7.12 -9.26
CA ALA A 14 -1.42 7.36 -10.66
C ALA A 14 -1.42 6.06 -11.48
N LEU A 15 -0.90 4.96 -10.90
CA LEU A 15 -0.93 3.64 -11.53
C LEU A 15 -2.38 3.14 -11.77
N GLU A 16 -3.27 3.30 -10.79
CA GLU A 16 -4.69 2.95 -10.96
C GLU A 16 -5.33 3.71 -12.12
N SER A 17 -5.13 5.04 -12.16
CA SER A 17 -5.65 5.88 -13.24
C SER A 17 -5.07 5.48 -14.60
N PHE A 18 -3.75 5.22 -14.65
CA PHE A 18 -3.08 4.78 -15.87
C PHE A 18 -3.65 3.43 -16.36
N SER A 19 -3.82 2.46 -15.47
CA SER A 19 -4.41 1.16 -15.81
C SER A 19 -5.85 1.26 -16.31
N ASP A 20 -6.67 2.16 -15.73
CA ASP A 20 -8.03 2.39 -16.20
C ASP A 20 -8.08 3.02 -17.61
N CYS A 21 -7.18 3.96 -17.91
CA CYS A 21 -7.03 4.50 -19.27
C CYS A 21 -6.57 3.42 -20.24
N LEU A 22 -5.49 2.72 -19.91
CA LEU A 22 -4.92 1.65 -20.74
C LEU A 22 -5.97 0.59 -21.06
N ARG A 23 -6.79 0.18 -20.09
CA ARG A 23 -7.88 -0.78 -20.33
C ARG A 23 -8.88 -0.31 -21.40
N ARG A 24 -9.20 0.99 -21.44
CA ARG A 24 -10.14 1.57 -22.41
C ARG A 24 -9.50 1.72 -23.79
N GLU A 25 -8.24 2.15 -23.83
CA GLU A 25 -7.46 2.24 -25.06
C GLU A 25 -7.35 0.86 -25.71
N MET A 26 -6.95 -0.15 -24.92
CA MET A 26 -6.71 -1.52 -25.35
C MET A 26 -7.96 -2.29 -25.81
N PHE A 27 -9.16 -1.75 -25.55
CA PHE A 27 -10.44 -2.39 -25.87
C PHE A 27 -10.55 -2.83 -27.34
N HIS A 28 -10.10 -1.98 -28.27
CA HIS A 28 -10.21 -2.21 -29.71
C HIS A 28 -9.39 -3.41 -30.21
N TRP A 29 -8.34 -3.80 -29.47
CA TRP A 29 -7.49 -4.94 -29.79
C TRP A 29 -7.89 -6.21 -29.03
N GLY A 30 -8.99 -6.18 -28.27
CA GLY A 30 -9.43 -7.30 -27.45
C GLY A 30 -8.52 -7.60 -26.25
N LEU A 31 -7.51 -6.77 -26.00
CA LEU A 31 -6.56 -6.93 -24.89
C LEU A 31 -7.22 -6.57 -23.55
N LYS A 32 -7.02 -7.42 -22.54
CA LYS A 32 -7.56 -7.24 -21.19
C LYS A 32 -6.48 -6.68 -20.27
N VAL A 33 -6.84 -5.69 -19.48
CA VAL A 33 -5.96 -5.05 -18.49
C VAL A 33 -6.58 -5.24 -17.12
N SER A 34 -5.79 -5.80 -16.20
CA SER A 34 -6.17 -6.03 -14.80
C SER A 34 -5.11 -5.42 -13.88
N ILE A 35 -5.53 -4.86 -12.76
CA ILE A 35 -4.63 -4.41 -11.69
C ILE A 35 -4.78 -5.31 -10.47
N ILE A 36 -3.67 -5.52 -9.75
CA ILE A 36 -3.61 -6.33 -8.54
C ILE A 36 -3.27 -5.39 -7.39
N GLU A 37 -4.19 -5.28 -6.44
CA GLU A 37 -4.20 -4.33 -5.34
C GLU A 37 -4.05 -5.08 -4.01
N PRO A 38 -2.85 -5.56 -3.64
CA PRO A 38 -2.62 -6.24 -2.37
C PRO A 38 -2.69 -5.28 -1.19
N GLY A 39 -2.98 -5.82 -0.01
CA GLY A 39 -2.65 -5.18 1.27
C GLY A 39 -1.16 -5.34 1.61
N PHE A 40 -0.82 -5.28 2.90
CA PHE A 40 0.53 -5.60 3.33
C PHE A 40 0.83 -7.09 3.08
N MET A 41 1.99 -7.37 2.47
CA MET A 41 2.49 -8.72 2.18
C MET A 41 3.87 -8.89 2.79
N ARG A 42 4.17 -10.07 3.36
CA ARG A 42 5.45 -10.39 4.00
C ARG A 42 6.58 -10.44 2.97
N THR A 43 7.13 -9.27 2.67
CA THR A 43 8.18 -9.03 1.69
C THR A 43 9.25 -8.12 2.29
N PRO A 44 10.48 -8.10 1.76
CA PRO A 44 11.53 -7.19 2.24
C PRO A 44 11.16 -5.70 2.20
N LEU A 45 10.16 -5.31 1.41
CA LEU A 45 9.63 -3.94 1.40
C LEU A 45 9.08 -3.55 2.77
N ILE A 46 8.36 -4.47 3.44
CA ILE A 46 7.77 -4.23 4.76
C ILE A 46 8.85 -4.27 5.84
N GLU A 47 9.80 -5.19 5.74
CA GLU A 47 10.93 -5.27 6.67
C GLU A 47 11.76 -3.97 6.66
N ARG A 48 11.99 -3.38 5.48
CA ARG A 48 12.70 -2.09 5.34
C ARG A 48 11.93 -0.90 5.89
N LEU A 49 10.59 -0.97 5.93
CA LEU A 49 9.76 0.07 6.53
C LEU A 49 9.90 0.10 8.05
N VAL A 50 10.31 -1.01 8.68
CA VAL A 50 10.37 -1.20 10.14
C VAL A 50 11.80 -1.52 10.62
N LYS A 51 12.81 -1.03 9.91
CA LYS A 51 14.22 -1.23 10.32
C LYS A 51 14.51 -0.59 11.69
N PRO A 52 15.53 -1.06 12.43
CA PRO A 52 15.90 -0.51 13.73
C PRO A 52 16.10 1.01 13.70
N TYR A 53 15.73 1.71 14.78
CA TYR A 53 15.80 3.17 14.85
C TYR A 53 17.18 3.76 14.47
N PRO A 54 18.33 3.20 14.88
CA PRO A 54 19.65 3.71 14.46
C PRO A 54 19.87 3.64 12.94
N GLU A 55 19.39 2.58 12.30
CA GLU A 55 19.48 2.40 10.84
C GLU A 55 18.46 3.26 10.08
N PHE A 56 17.33 3.57 10.71
CA PHE A 56 16.39 4.57 10.22
C PHE A 56 17.02 5.96 10.23
N LEU A 57 17.57 6.38 11.36
CA LEU A 57 18.14 7.71 11.52
C LEU A 57 19.31 7.96 10.56
N THR A 58 20.24 7.00 10.46
CA THR A 58 21.40 7.09 9.56
C THR A 58 21.05 7.10 8.07
N SER A 59 19.85 6.66 7.70
CA SER A 59 19.37 6.75 6.30
C SER A 59 18.78 8.10 5.93
N LEU A 60 18.47 8.95 6.91
CA LEU A 60 17.97 10.29 6.69
C LEU A 60 19.14 11.26 6.52
N SER A 61 19.00 12.24 5.64
CA SER A 61 19.99 13.32 5.53
C SER A 61 20.04 14.15 6.81
N ASN A 62 21.20 14.76 7.08
CA ASN A 62 21.38 15.62 8.26
C ASN A 62 20.35 16.76 8.32
N ASP A 63 20.01 17.35 7.17
CA ASP A 63 18.96 18.39 7.07
C ASP A 63 17.58 17.89 7.53
N VAL A 64 17.22 16.64 7.22
CA VAL A 64 15.95 16.04 7.68
C VAL A 64 16.00 15.77 9.18
N GLN A 65 17.13 15.28 9.69
CA GLN A 65 17.30 15.03 11.12
C GLN A 65 17.19 16.32 11.94
N GLU A 66 17.87 17.38 11.50
CA GLU A 66 17.84 18.69 12.16
C GLU A 66 16.47 19.36 12.06
N ARG A 67 15.85 19.33 10.87
CA ARG A 67 14.55 20.00 10.63
C ARG A 67 13.41 19.42 11.46
N TRP A 68 13.36 18.10 11.57
CA TRP A 68 12.24 17.42 12.24
C TRP A 68 12.53 17.11 13.70
N GLY A 69 13.81 17.03 14.09
CA GLY A 69 14.22 16.73 15.45
C GLY A 69 14.04 15.26 15.83
N GLU A 70 14.80 14.82 16.81
CA GLU A 70 14.85 13.41 17.24
C GLU A 70 13.50 12.92 17.81
N GLU A 71 12.81 13.76 18.60
CA GLU A 71 11.54 13.38 19.24
C GLU A 71 10.46 13.02 18.22
N TYR A 72 10.29 13.86 17.18
CA TYR A 72 9.32 13.60 16.13
C TYR A 72 9.68 12.35 15.31
N LEU A 73 10.95 12.22 14.93
CA LEU A 73 11.43 11.10 14.13
C LEU A 73 11.30 9.78 14.87
N LYS A 74 11.62 9.77 16.17
CA LYS A 74 11.40 8.62 17.04
C LYS A 74 9.92 8.29 17.18
N GLY A 75 9.08 9.28 17.45
CA GLY A 75 7.62 9.07 17.56
C GLY A 75 6.99 8.55 16.26
N TRP A 76 7.49 8.97 15.10
CA TRP A 76 7.06 8.43 13.81
C TRP A 76 7.53 6.98 13.62
N HIS A 77 8.80 6.70 13.94
CA HIS A 77 9.37 5.35 13.86
C HIS A 77 8.64 4.36 14.77
N ASP A 78 8.41 4.72 16.03
CA ASP A 78 7.70 3.90 17.02
C ASP A 78 6.28 3.56 16.55
N LYS A 79 5.57 4.52 15.93
CA LYS A 79 4.24 4.27 15.35
C LYS A 79 4.29 3.27 14.20
N MET A 80 5.25 3.42 13.29
CA MET A 80 5.42 2.51 12.15
C MET A 80 5.79 1.10 12.61
N GLU A 81 6.60 0.97 13.67
CA GLU A 81 6.93 -0.32 14.28
C GLU A 81 5.75 -0.96 15.01
N GLN A 82 4.88 -0.15 15.60
CA GLN A 82 3.68 -0.63 16.29
C GLN A 82 2.50 -0.90 15.35
N ASN A 83 2.59 -0.50 14.09
CA ASN A 83 1.51 -0.64 13.11
C ASN A 83 1.05 -2.10 13.00
N GLN A 84 -0.21 -2.36 13.37
CA GLN A 84 -0.76 -3.72 13.38
C GLN A 84 -0.97 -4.27 11.98
N LEU A 85 -1.18 -3.40 10.99
CA LEU A 85 -1.40 -3.82 9.60
C LEU A 85 -0.13 -4.36 8.96
N THR A 86 1.06 -3.84 9.30
CA THR A 86 2.33 -4.40 8.83
C THR A 86 2.63 -5.74 9.49
N LYS A 87 2.28 -5.91 10.78
CA LYS A 87 2.41 -7.19 11.50
C LYS A 87 1.47 -8.27 10.98
N LEU A 88 0.26 -7.89 10.57
CA LEU A 88 -0.72 -8.78 9.96
C LEU A 88 -0.53 -8.93 8.44
N ALA A 89 0.69 -8.70 7.93
CA ALA A 89 0.99 -8.86 6.51
C ALA A 89 0.71 -10.30 6.05
N ASP A 90 0.05 -10.41 4.90
CA ASP A 90 -0.36 -11.67 4.31
C ASP A 90 0.80 -12.40 3.61
N ASP A 91 0.59 -13.67 3.27
CA ASP A 91 1.52 -14.46 2.46
C ASP A 91 1.56 -13.95 1.00
N PRO A 92 2.74 -13.56 0.46
CA PRO A 92 2.90 -13.16 -0.93
C PRO A 92 2.40 -14.19 -1.95
N LEU A 93 2.33 -15.49 -1.60
CA LEU A 93 1.78 -16.52 -2.49
C LEU A 93 0.33 -16.24 -2.89
N LYS A 94 -0.45 -15.51 -2.07
CA LYS A 94 -1.80 -15.07 -2.44
C LYS A 94 -1.78 -14.15 -3.67
N VAL A 95 -0.75 -13.32 -3.81
CA VAL A 95 -0.56 -12.46 -4.99
C VAL A 95 -0.23 -13.32 -6.21
N VAL A 96 0.69 -14.28 -6.06
CA VAL A 96 1.08 -15.19 -7.15
C VAL A 96 -0.12 -15.97 -7.68
N GLN A 97 -0.95 -16.51 -6.79
CA GLN A 97 -2.18 -17.21 -7.16
C GLN A 97 -3.16 -16.31 -7.92
N VAL A 98 -3.31 -15.06 -7.49
CA VAL A 98 -4.14 -14.08 -8.20
C VAL A 98 -3.58 -13.73 -9.57
N ILE A 99 -2.26 -13.59 -9.72
CA ILE A 99 -1.61 -13.38 -11.02
C ILE A 99 -1.90 -14.56 -11.95
N GLN A 100 -1.71 -15.79 -11.46
CA GLN A 100 -2.00 -17.00 -12.22
C GLN A 100 -3.46 -17.03 -12.66
N ASN A 101 -4.40 -16.74 -11.75
CA ASN A 101 -5.82 -16.67 -12.07
C ASN A 101 -6.15 -15.57 -13.09
N ALA A 102 -5.51 -14.40 -13.01
CA ALA A 102 -5.74 -13.29 -13.93
C ALA A 102 -5.25 -13.61 -15.35
N VAL A 103 -4.14 -14.33 -15.50
CA VAL A 103 -3.60 -14.71 -16.81
C VAL A 103 -4.36 -15.90 -17.41
N MET A 104 -4.79 -16.85 -16.59
CA MET A 104 -5.45 -18.08 -17.06
C MET A 104 -6.94 -17.92 -17.35
N ASN A 105 -7.58 -16.87 -16.83
CA ASN A 105 -9.02 -16.66 -16.99
C ASN A 105 -9.34 -16.00 -18.34
N THR A 106 -10.35 -16.52 -19.04
CA THR A 106 -10.85 -15.94 -20.30
C THR A 106 -11.56 -14.60 -20.10
N VAL A 107 -12.08 -14.35 -18.89
CA VAL A 107 -12.72 -13.10 -18.48
C VAL A 107 -12.10 -12.63 -17.16
N PRO A 108 -10.87 -12.10 -17.18
CA PRO A 108 -10.21 -11.64 -15.96
C PRO A 108 -10.90 -10.41 -15.38
N GLN A 109 -10.85 -10.27 -14.05
CA GLN A 109 -11.41 -9.12 -13.35
C GLN A 109 -10.54 -7.88 -13.56
N ILE A 110 -11.16 -6.71 -13.66
CA ILE A 110 -10.43 -5.44 -13.81
C ILE A 110 -9.52 -5.18 -12.59
N ARG A 111 -9.98 -5.56 -11.38
CA ARG A 111 -9.26 -5.35 -10.12
C ARG A 111 -9.28 -6.63 -9.29
N TYR A 112 -8.11 -7.14 -8.94
CA TYR A 112 -7.98 -8.23 -7.98
C TYR A 112 -7.40 -7.72 -6.67
N ARG A 113 -7.92 -8.22 -5.55
CA ARG A 113 -7.52 -7.81 -4.19
C ARG A 113 -7.05 -9.02 -3.39
N PRO A 114 -5.79 -9.46 -3.56
CA PRO A 114 -5.25 -10.59 -2.81
C PRO A 114 -5.09 -10.23 -1.33
N GLY A 115 -5.31 -11.22 -0.47
CA GLY A 115 -5.23 -11.07 0.99
C GLY A 115 -6.51 -10.53 1.61
N MET A 116 -6.51 -10.40 2.93
CA MET A 116 -7.68 -9.98 3.71
C MET A 116 -7.77 -8.47 3.85
N GLN A 117 -6.62 -7.80 3.98
CA GLN A 117 -6.59 -6.37 4.31
C GLN A 117 -7.14 -5.48 3.19
N SER A 118 -6.79 -5.77 1.93
CA SER A 118 -7.26 -4.97 0.78
C SER A 118 -8.80 -4.97 0.66
N PRO A 119 -9.49 -6.12 0.60
CA PRO A 119 -10.94 -6.14 0.48
C PRO A 119 -11.69 -5.84 1.79
N LEU A 120 -11.18 -6.21 2.96
CA LEU A 120 -11.94 -6.10 4.23
C LEU A 120 -11.65 -4.82 5.02
N ILE A 121 -10.50 -4.17 4.80
CA ILE A 121 -10.09 -2.99 5.58
C ILE A 121 -10.01 -1.77 4.65
N PHE A 122 -9.15 -1.82 3.64
CA PHE A 122 -8.85 -0.63 2.83
C PHE A 122 -10.00 -0.24 1.89
N LEU A 123 -10.66 -1.21 1.27
CA LEU A 123 -11.79 -0.93 0.37
C LEU A 123 -13.00 -0.31 1.10
N PRO A 124 -13.46 -0.81 2.27
CA PRO A 124 -14.51 -0.12 3.01
C PRO A 124 -14.10 1.28 3.46
N ILE A 125 -12.87 1.45 3.97
CA ILE A 125 -12.38 2.76 4.43
C ILE A 125 -12.34 3.78 3.31
N SER A 126 -12.02 3.39 2.08
CA SER A 126 -11.91 4.33 0.94
C SER A 126 -13.26 4.91 0.49
N ILE A 127 -14.38 4.30 0.91
CA ILE A 127 -15.74 4.75 0.57
C ILE A 127 -16.33 5.62 1.68
N LEU A 128 -15.76 5.59 2.89
CA LEU A 128 -16.24 6.37 4.03
C LEU A 128 -15.97 7.88 3.84
N PRO A 129 -16.78 8.75 4.48
CA PRO A 129 -16.47 10.17 4.61
C PRO A 129 -15.06 10.37 5.19
N ALA A 130 -14.35 11.38 4.68
CA ALA A 130 -12.93 11.62 5.01
C ALA A 130 -12.68 11.69 6.52
N TRP A 131 -13.54 12.35 7.29
CA TRP A 131 -13.39 12.47 8.74
C TRP A 131 -13.49 11.11 9.47
N ILE A 132 -14.29 10.17 8.96
CA ILE A 132 -14.40 8.81 9.52
C ILE A 132 -13.16 8.00 9.14
N ALA A 133 -12.80 8.03 7.85
CA ALA A 133 -11.62 7.34 7.35
C ALA A 133 -10.36 7.79 8.10
N ASP A 134 -10.15 9.09 8.25
CA ASP A 134 -9.04 9.67 9.01
C ASP A 134 -9.04 9.24 10.48
N SER A 135 -10.22 9.20 11.12
CA SER A 135 -10.33 8.78 12.51
C SER A 135 -9.99 7.30 12.71
N ILE A 136 -10.37 6.43 11.77
CA ILE A 136 -10.03 5.01 11.78
C ILE A 136 -8.53 4.83 11.51
N LEU A 137 -8.02 5.49 10.47
CA LEU A 137 -6.62 5.40 10.04
C LEU A 137 -5.65 5.88 11.13
N ARG A 138 -5.98 6.95 11.87
CA ARG A 138 -5.17 7.43 13.02
C ARG A 138 -5.09 6.44 14.19
N LYS A 139 -6.02 5.48 14.28
CA LYS A 139 -6.03 4.45 15.34
C LYS A 139 -5.38 3.14 14.90
N LEU A 140 -5.46 2.82 13.62
CA LEU A 140 -4.89 1.60 13.04
C LEU A 140 -3.39 1.70 12.74
N MET A 141 -2.88 2.93 12.58
CA MET A 141 -1.51 3.23 12.13
C MET A 141 -0.80 4.21 13.07
#